data_AF-A0A7X8VPI1-F1
#
_entry.id   AF-A0A7X8VPI1-F1
#
_cell.length_a   1.000
_cell.length_b   1.000
_cell.length_c   1.000
_cell.angle_alpha   90.00
_cell.angle_beta   90.00
_cell.angle_gamma   90.00
#
_symmetry.space_group_name_H-M   'P 1'
#
loop_
_entity.id
_entity.type
_entity.pdbx_description
1 polymer ?
#
loop_
_entity_poly.entity_id
_entity_poly.type
_entity_poly.pdbx_seq_one_letter_code
_entity_poly.pdbx_strand_id
1 'polypeptide(L)'
;MSYLSDCGFFTYTCNAQGIAALLPEVRAAFSLAAQAYFCATAQRPRVNSAWRSLRHCAELMAGFSQEQLEAMYCRNGYPDYIRSIVEARQKNGGKLETEQVYKILQQRQEGYISWHLLGAAIDLAKEGLQKPELLRKILEQHNFSVFDEEDLGIACLHAAYKGLKAQILRK
;
A
#
# COMPACT_ATOMS: atom_id res chain seq x y z
N MET A 1 32.95 14.03 -4.38
CA MET A 1 31.61 14.57 -4.07
C MET A 1 30.75 13.45 -3.55
N SER A 2 30.67 13.31 -2.23
CA SER A 2 29.84 12.31 -1.54
C SER A 2 28.43 12.88 -1.36
N TYR A 3 27.47 12.37 -2.12
CA TYR A 3 26.06 12.60 -1.85
C TYR A 3 25.64 11.69 -0.69
N LEU A 4 25.64 12.20 0.54
CA LEU A 4 25.00 11.54 1.66
C LEU A 4 23.48 11.73 1.53
N SER A 5 22.74 10.65 1.30
CA SER A 5 21.37 10.50 1.77
C SER A 5 20.90 9.04 1.67
N ASP A 6 21.65 8.11 2.26
CA ASP A 6 21.23 6.71 2.48
C ASP A 6 20.97 6.50 3.98
N CYS A 7 19.73 6.76 4.43
CA CYS A 7 19.28 6.38 5.77
C CYS A 7 19.00 4.88 5.81
N GLY A 8 20.05 4.07 5.96
CA GLY A 8 20.02 2.60 6.01
C GLY A 8 19.38 2.00 7.28
N PHE A 9 18.21 2.48 7.68
CA PHE A 9 17.52 2.05 8.90
C PHE A 9 16.36 1.08 8.64
N PHE A 10 16.06 0.77 7.38
CA PHE A 10 15.11 -0.26 6.97
C PHE A 10 15.68 -1.06 5.79
N THR A 11 15.09 -2.22 5.50
CA THR A 11 15.35 -2.99 4.28
C THR A 11 14.06 -3.06 3.44
N TYR A 12 14.15 -3.47 2.19
CA TYR A 12 12.97 -3.63 1.34
C TYR A 12 13.13 -4.80 0.38
N THR A 13 12.01 -5.47 0.07
CA THR A 13 11.91 -6.53 -0.95
C THR A 13 11.10 -6.09 -2.17
N CYS A 14 10.36 -4.98 -2.06
CA CYS A 14 9.74 -4.34 -3.21
C CYS A 14 10.78 -3.71 -4.13
N ASN A 15 10.38 -3.31 -5.35
CA ASN A 15 11.28 -2.59 -6.24
C ASN A 15 11.72 -1.24 -5.61
N ALA A 16 12.95 -0.81 -5.91
CA ALA A 16 13.51 0.43 -5.37
C ALA A 16 12.75 1.68 -5.88
N GLN A 17 12.14 1.60 -7.07
CA GLN A 17 11.29 2.66 -7.61
C GLN A 17 10.09 2.96 -6.71
N GLY A 18 9.52 1.94 -6.07
CA GLY A 18 8.40 2.08 -5.14
C GLY A 18 8.77 2.86 -3.88
N ILE A 19 10.00 2.71 -3.39
CA ILE A 19 10.53 3.52 -2.28
C ILE A 19 10.80 4.96 -2.76
N ALA A 20 11.41 5.11 -3.94
CA ALA A 20 11.75 6.41 -4.51
C ALA A 20 10.52 7.26 -4.85
N ALA A 21 9.40 6.62 -5.22
CA ALA A 21 8.13 7.24 -5.59
C ALA A 21 7.19 7.53 -4.41
N LEU A 22 7.60 7.25 -3.17
CA LEU A 22 6.90 7.77 -2.00
C LEU A 22 6.90 9.30 -2.01
N LEU A 23 5.82 9.90 -1.49
CA LEU A 23 5.78 11.34 -1.30
C LEU A 23 6.95 11.78 -0.39
N PRO A 24 7.57 12.95 -0.64
CA PRO A 24 8.72 13.40 0.12
C PRO A 24 8.50 13.39 1.65
N GLU A 25 7.34 13.85 2.11
CA GLU A 25 6.96 13.88 3.52
C GLU A 25 6.76 12.48 4.11
N VAL A 26 6.24 11.53 3.32
CA VAL A 26 6.03 10.14 3.75
C VAL A 26 7.38 9.44 3.89
N ARG A 27 8.26 9.62 2.90
CA ARG A 27 9.63 9.08 2.92
C ARG A 27 10.42 9.64 4.10
N ALA A 28 10.34 10.95 4.34
CA ALA A 28 11.00 11.58 5.48
C ALA A 28 10.47 11.06 6.82
N ALA A 29 9.15 11.02 7.01
CA ALA A 29 8.52 10.53 8.23
C ALA A 29 8.85 9.05 8.51
N PHE A 30 8.79 8.21 7.48
CA PHE A 30 9.13 6.80 7.60
C PHE A 30 10.62 6.59 7.92
N SER A 31 11.51 7.38 7.32
CA SER A 31 12.95 7.26 7.58
C SER A 31 13.27 7.57 9.05
N LEU A 32 12.62 8.58 9.63
CA LEU A 32 12.72 8.90 11.06
C LEU A 32 12.13 7.80 11.94
N ALA A 33 10.97 7.26 11.58
CA ALA A 33 10.34 6.15 12.31
C ALA A 33 11.22 4.89 12.31
N ALA A 34 11.76 4.52 11.14
CA ALA A 34 12.67 3.37 11.00
C ALA A 34 13.95 3.57 11.82
N GLN A 35 14.52 4.79 11.82
CA GLN A 35 15.67 5.12 12.65
C GLN A 35 15.36 4.99 14.15
N ALA A 36 14.25 5.55 14.62
CA ALA A 36 13.84 5.47 16.03
C ALA A 36 13.64 4.01 16.46
N TYR A 37 13.01 3.20 15.62
CA TYR A 37 12.84 1.77 15.87
C TYR A 37 14.18 1.02 15.91
N PHE A 38 15.09 1.31 14.96
CA PHE A 38 16.44 0.73 14.94
C PHE A 38 17.22 1.09 16.20
N CYS A 39 17.18 2.35 16.66
CA CYS A 39 17.84 2.75 17.90
C CYS A 39 17.30 2.02 19.13
N ALA A 40 16.02 1.65 19.13
CA ALA A 40 15.38 0.96 20.26
C ALA A 40 15.56 -0.58 20.24
N THR A 41 15.87 -1.17 19.09
CA THR A 41 15.84 -2.64 18.89
C THR A 41 17.10 -3.23 18.23
N ALA A 42 17.96 -2.39 17.65
CA ALA A 42 19.02 -2.77 16.71
C ALA A 42 18.53 -3.57 15.48
N GLN A 43 17.22 -3.58 15.21
CA GLN A 43 16.62 -4.25 14.05
C GLN A 43 16.14 -3.23 13.01
N ARG A 44 16.37 -3.55 11.73
CA ARG A 44 15.79 -2.82 10.60
C ARG A 44 14.43 -3.42 10.23
N PRO A 45 13.32 -2.66 10.19
CA PRO A 45 12.07 -3.18 9.68
C PRO A 45 12.19 -3.43 8.17
N ARG A 46 11.48 -4.44 7.65
CA ARG A 46 11.49 -4.82 6.23
C ARG A 46 10.22 -4.33 5.54
N VAL A 47 10.38 -3.51 4.51
CA VAL A 47 9.30 -3.04 3.65
C VAL A 47 8.99 -4.08 2.58
N ASN A 48 7.76 -4.60 2.59
CA ASN A 48 7.25 -5.52 1.57
C ASN A 48 6.60 -4.77 0.40
N SER A 49 6.06 -3.58 0.64
CA SER A 49 5.43 -2.77 -0.38
C SER A 49 5.46 -1.29 -0.05
N ALA A 50 5.57 -0.43 -1.08
CA ALA A 50 5.59 1.03 -0.95
C ALA A 50 4.71 1.61 -2.06
N TRP A 51 5.19 2.56 -2.88
CA TRP A 51 4.38 3.03 -4.00
C TRP A 51 4.04 1.90 -4.99
N ARG A 52 2.80 1.90 -5.48
CA ARG A 52 2.30 0.97 -6.52
C ARG A 52 1.71 1.77 -7.67
N SER A 53 2.00 1.38 -8.91
CA SER A 53 1.35 1.98 -10.08
C SER A 53 -0.11 1.56 -10.18
N LEU A 54 -0.92 2.31 -10.92
CA LEU A 54 -2.32 1.92 -11.19
C LEU A 54 -2.39 0.57 -11.91
N ARG A 55 -1.40 0.27 -12.77
CA ARG A 55 -1.26 -1.01 -13.47
C ARG A 55 -1.00 -2.16 -12.51
N HIS A 56 -0.14 -1.96 -11.51
CA HIS A 56 0.09 -2.99 -10.50
C HIS A 56 -1.13 -3.19 -9.59
N CYS A 57 -1.87 -2.12 -9.26
CA CYS A 57 -3.17 -2.27 -8.60
C CYS A 57 -4.15 -3.10 -9.47
N ALA A 58 -4.19 -2.86 -10.78
CA ALA A 58 -5.04 -3.64 -11.68
C ALA A 58 -4.67 -5.12 -11.71
N GLU A 59 -3.37 -5.44 -11.70
CA GLU A 59 -2.85 -6.81 -11.65
C GLU A 59 -3.32 -7.55 -10.39
N LEU A 60 -3.20 -6.91 -9.21
CA LEU A 60 -3.69 -7.48 -7.96
C LEU A 60 -5.21 -7.74 -8.01
N MET A 61 -5.96 -6.73 -8.48
CA MET A 61 -7.43 -6.80 -8.54
C MET A 61 -7.92 -7.82 -9.58
N ALA A 62 -7.18 -8.06 -10.66
CA ALA A 62 -7.46 -9.12 -11.62
C ALA A 62 -7.38 -10.51 -10.96
N GLY A 63 -6.43 -10.70 -10.04
CA GLY A 63 -6.22 -11.94 -9.31
C GLY A 63 -7.27 -12.27 -8.24
N PHE A 64 -7.89 -11.24 -7.65
CA PHE A 64 -8.85 -11.38 -6.53
C PHE A 64 -10.18 -12.02 -6.93
N SER A 65 -10.81 -12.77 -6.02
CA SER A 65 -12.21 -13.20 -6.17
C SER A 65 -13.17 -12.00 -6.09
N GLN A 66 -14.44 -12.21 -6.41
CA GLN A 66 -15.44 -11.15 -6.25
C GLN A 66 -15.61 -10.76 -4.77
N GLU A 67 -15.68 -11.74 -3.87
CA GLU A 67 -15.81 -11.53 -2.43
C GLU A 67 -14.61 -10.76 -1.87
N GLN A 68 -13.39 -11.06 -2.34
CA GLN A 68 -12.19 -10.32 -1.97
C GLN A 68 -12.25 -8.86 -2.41
N LEU A 69 -12.68 -8.59 -3.65
CA LEU A 69 -12.84 -7.23 -4.15
C LEU A 69 -13.87 -6.45 -3.32
N GLU A 70 -15.03 -7.03 -3.06
CA GLU A 70 -16.09 -6.38 -2.29
C GLU A 70 -15.66 -6.13 -0.83
N ALA A 71 -15.04 -7.11 -0.17
CA ALA A 71 -14.58 -6.97 1.21
C ALA A 71 -13.50 -5.88 1.40
N MET A 72 -12.64 -5.69 0.39
CA MET A 72 -11.57 -4.69 0.44
C MET A 72 -12.06 -3.30 0.04
N TYR A 73 -12.88 -3.19 -1.01
CA TYR A 73 -13.16 -1.91 -1.67
C TYR A 73 -14.58 -1.38 -1.44
N CYS A 74 -15.52 -2.20 -0.96
CA CYS A 74 -16.92 -1.81 -0.82
C CYS A 74 -17.35 -1.45 0.62
N ARG A 75 -16.40 -1.22 1.54
CA ARG A 75 -16.70 -0.92 2.96
C ARG A 75 -17.49 0.39 3.15
N ASN A 76 -17.37 1.33 2.22
CA ASN A 76 -18.02 2.65 2.28
C ASN A 76 -18.96 2.88 1.09
N GLY A 77 -19.67 1.83 0.66
CA GLY A 77 -20.50 1.83 -0.55
C GLY A 77 -19.84 1.06 -1.69
N TYR A 78 -20.47 1.01 -2.86
CA TYR A 78 -20.07 0.13 -3.96
C TYR A 78 -19.52 0.96 -5.14
N PRO A 79 -18.18 1.13 -5.27
CA PRO A 79 -17.59 1.99 -6.30
C PRO A 79 -17.90 1.53 -7.73
N ASP A 80 -18.03 2.48 -8.65
CA ASP A 80 -18.32 2.25 -10.07
C ASP A 80 -17.32 1.29 -10.75
N TYR A 81 -16.05 1.38 -10.40
CA TYR A 81 -15.01 0.52 -10.97
C TYR A 81 -15.12 -0.93 -10.48
N ILE A 82 -15.52 -1.17 -9.22
CA ILE A 82 -15.79 -2.54 -8.74
C ILE A 82 -16.99 -3.11 -9.48
N ARG A 83 -18.04 -2.30 -9.67
CA ARG A 83 -19.24 -2.73 -10.41
C ARG A 83 -18.89 -3.12 -11.83
N SER A 84 -18.11 -2.28 -12.49
CA SER A 84 -17.60 -2.51 -13.84
C SER A 84 -16.72 -3.76 -13.94
N ILE A 85 -15.87 -4.03 -12.95
CA ILE A 85 -15.07 -5.28 -12.89
C ILE A 85 -15.97 -6.50 -12.77
N VAL A 86 -16.95 -6.47 -11.86
CA VAL A 86 -17.87 -7.60 -11.64
C VAL A 86 -18.73 -7.87 -12.89
N GLU A 87 -19.31 -6.82 -13.49
CA GLU A 87 -20.08 -6.94 -14.73
C GLU A 87 -19.24 -7.49 -15.88
N ALA A 88 -17.98 -7.04 -16.01
CA ALA A 88 -17.07 -7.55 -17.04
C ALA A 88 -16.70 -9.02 -16.80
N ARG A 89 -16.53 -9.46 -15.55
CA ARG A 89 -16.30 -10.88 -15.20
C ARG A 89 -17.48 -11.75 -15.61
N GLN A 90 -18.70 -11.30 -15.34
CA GLN A 90 -19.92 -12.01 -15.73
C GLN A 90 -20.03 -12.14 -17.25
N LYS A 91 -19.74 -11.06 -18.00
CA LYS A 91 -19.76 -11.07 -19.47
C LYS A 91 -18.69 -11.97 -20.09
N ASN A 92 -17.50 -12.03 -19.48
CA ASN A 92 -16.37 -12.82 -19.99
C ASN A 92 -16.35 -14.26 -19.44
N GLY A 93 -17.29 -14.63 -18.57
CA GLY A 93 -17.38 -15.98 -18.02
C GLY A 93 -16.27 -16.35 -17.03
N GLY A 94 -15.63 -15.38 -16.37
CA GLY A 94 -14.53 -15.68 -15.45
C GLY A 94 -13.64 -14.50 -15.08
N LYS A 95 -12.39 -14.80 -14.68
CA LYS A 95 -11.38 -13.80 -14.32
C LYS A 95 -11.08 -12.87 -15.49
N LEU A 96 -10.73 -11.63 -15.17
CA LEU A 96 -10.29 -10.65 -16.15
C LEU A 96 -8.77 -10.64 -16.23
N GLU A 97 -8.24 -10.31 -17.39
CA GLU A 97 -6.84 -9.99 -17.56
C GLU A 97 -6.50 -8.64 -16.94
N THR A 98 -5.25 -8.46 -16.52
CA THR A 98 -4.73 -7.21 -15.94
C THR A 98 -5.06 -5.99 -16.79
N GLU A 99 -4.93 -6.07 -18.12
CA GLU A 99 -5.23 -4.94 -19.01
C GLU A 99 -6.70 -4.53 -19.04
N GLN A 100 -7.61 -5.49 -18.86
CA GLN A 100 -9.05 -5.21 -18.83
C GLN A 100 -9.40 -4.46 -17.54
N VAL A 101 -8.89 -4.95 -16.41
CA VAL A 101 -9.04 -4.26 -15.11
C VAL A 101 -8.40 -2.88 -15.17
N TYR A 102 -7.19 -2.76 -15.74
CA TYR A 102 -6.48 -1.49 -15.85
C TYR A 102 -7.30 -0.45 -16.59
N LYS A 103 -7.91 -0.79 -17.74
CA LYS A 103 -8.79 0.12 -18.49
C LYS A 103 -10.00 0.56 -17.67
N ILE A 104 -10.63 -0.35 -16.94
CA ILE A 104 -11.75 -0.01 -16.04
C ILE A 104 -11.28 1.00 -14.97
N LEU A 105 -10.15 0.73 -14.32
CA LEU A 105 -9.60 1.63 -13.31
C LEU A 105 -9.24 2.99 -13.91
N GLN A 106 -8.70 3.05 -15.13
CA GLN A 106 -8.41 4.31 -15.81
C GLN A 106 -9.66 5.11 -16.14
N GLN A 107 -10.80 4.47 -16.37
CA GLN A 107 -12.06 5.10 -16.79
C GLN A 107 -13.01 5.42 -15.64
N ARG A 108 -12.75 4.92 -14.42
CA ARG A 108 -13.58 5.15 -13.23
C ARG A 108 -13.89 6.63 -13.01
N GLN A 109 -15.10 6.94 -12.58
CA GLN A 109 -15.53 8.30 -12.26
C GLN A 109 -15.31 8.62 -10.78
N GLU A 110 -15.38 7.60 -9.93
CA GLU A 110 -15.26 7.75 -8.49
C GLU A 110 -14.41 6.63 -7.88
N GLY A 111 -14.28 6.66 -6.56
CA GLY A 111 -13.64 5.60 -5.82
C GLY A 111 -12.12 5.73 -5.73
N TYR A 112 -11.67 5.73 -4.49
CA TYR A 112 -10.26 5.63 -4.14
C TYR A 112 -9.84 4.16 -4.13
N ILE A 113 -8.65 3.87 -4.66
CA ILE A 113 -8.13 2.51 -4.78
C ILE A 113 -7.18 2.19 -3.62
N SER A 114 -6.11 2.98 -3.44
CA SER A 114 -5.07 2.65 -2.46
C SER A 114 -4.14 3.84 -2.17
N TRP A 115 -3.60 3.90 -0.94
CA TRP A 115 -2.67 4.93 -0.49
C TRP A 115 -1.30 4.66 -1.11
N HIS A 116 -1.00 3.40 -1.41
CA HIS A 116 0.18 3.02 -2.18
C HIS A 116 0.21 3.71 -3.55
N LEU A 117 -0.96 3.91 -4.17
CA LEU A 117 -1.04 4.59 -5.47
C LEU A 117 -0.64 6.07 -5.39
N LEU A 118 -0.88 6.70 -4.23
CA LEU A 118 -0.51 8.09 -3.96
C LEU A 118 0.91 8.24 -3.39
N GLY A 119 1.63 7.14 -3.18
CA GLY A 119 2.95 7.17 -2.52
C GLY A 119 2.83 7.48 -1.02
N ALA A 120 1.65 7.16 -0.46
CA ALA A 120 1.22 7.53 0.88
C ALA A 120 1.15 6.36 1.86
N ALA A 121 1.52 5.15 1.44
CA ALA A 121 1.52 3.99 2.31
C ALA A 121 2.71 3.06 2.11
N ILE A 122 3.01 2.33 3.18
CA ILE A 122 4.08 1.36 3.27
C ILE A 122 3.56 0.13 4.01
N ASP A 123 3.86 -1.04 3.47
CA ASP A 123 3.56 -2.35 4.05
C ASP A 123 4.83 -2.93 4.63
N LEU A 124 4.81 -3.28 5.91
CA LEU A 124 5.96 -3.76 6.67
C LEU A 124 5.75 -5.22 7.05
N ALA A 125 6.77 -6.05 6.81
CA ALA A 125 6.74 -7.44 7.24
C ALA A 125 6.63 -7.53 8.77
N LYS A 126 5.64 -8.29 9.25
CA LYS A 126 5.52 -8.62 10.67
C LYS A 126 6.32 -9.88 11.03
N GLU A 127 6.51 -10.79 10.07
CA GLU A 127 7.35 -11.97 10.24
C GLU A 127 8.79 -11.60 10.65
N GLY A 128 9.24 -12.15 11.78
CA GLY A 128 10.56 -11.88 12.34
C GLY A 128 10.75 -10.49 12.94
N LEU A 129 9.70 -9.67 13.02
CA LEU A 129 9.76 -8.32 13.60
C LEU A 129 9.79 -8.38 15.13
N GLN A 130 10.76 -7.71 15.74
CA GLN A 130 10.88 -7.62 17.20
C GLN A 130 9.96 -6.52 17.76
N LYS A 131 9.15 -6.82 18.78
CA LYS A 131 8.29 -5.79 19.41
C LYS A 131 7.41 -5.03 18.36
N PRO A 132 6.55 -5.72 17.61
CA PRO A 132 5.69 -5.08 16.58
C PRO A 132 4.88 -3.89 17.11
N GLU A 133 4.39 -3.97 18.35
CA GLU A 133 3.67 -2.87 19.02
C GLU A 133 4.51 -1.59 19.19
N LEU A 134 5.83 -1.74 19.37
CA LEU A 134 6.73 -0.59 19.44
C LEU A 134 6.83 0.10 18.07
N LEU A 135 7.00 -0.68 16.99
CA LEU A 135 7.05 -0.13 15.64
C LEU A 135 5.75 0.60 15.30
N ARG A 136 4.60 -0.02 15.61
CA ARG A 136 3.29 0.60 15.45
C ARG A 136 3.20 1.95 16.15
N LYS A 137 3.56 2.02 17.44
CA LYS A 137 3.54 3.27 18.22
C LYS A 137 4.44 4.34 17.62
N ILE A 138 5.65 3.97 17.18
CA ILE A 138 6.58 4.89 16.54
C ILE A 138 6.01 5.43 15.23
N LEU A 139 5.45 4.57 14.37
CA LEU A 139 4.80 5.00 13.13
C LEU A 139 3.63 5.95 13.40
N GLU A 140 2.80 5.65 14.40
CA GLU A 140 1.68 6.52 14.80
C GLU A 140 2.15 7.92 15.26
N GLN A 141 3.28 7.98 15.99
CA GLN A 141 3.95 9.23 16.38
C GLN A 141 4.49 10.01 15.17
N HIS A 142 4.91 9.31 14.12
CA HIS A 142 5.36 9.88 12.84
C HIS A 142 4.22 10.09 11.84
N ASN A 143 2.99 10.30 12.33
CA ASN A 143 1.83 10.68 11.54
C ASN A 143 1.31 9.59 10.58
N PHE A 144 1.55 8.30 10.87
CA PHE A 144 0.87 7.20 10.19
C PHE A 144 -0.40 6.76 10.95
N SER A 145 -1.36 6.22 10.21
CA SER A 145 -2.39 5.29 10.71
C SER A 145 -1.90 3.88 10.40
N VAL A 146 -1.84 3.03 11.41
CA VAL A 146 -1.30 1.67 11.27
C VAL A 146 -2.41 0.66 11.48
N PHE A 147 -2.53 -0.27 10.53
CA PHE A 147 -3.46 -1.38 10.58
C PHE A 147 -2.66 -2.69 10.56
N ASP A 148 -2.99 -3.58 11.49
CA ASP A 148 -2.47 -4.95 11.47
C ASP A 148 -3.36 -5.77 10.55
N GLU A 149 -2.79 -6.32 9.49
CA GLU A 149 -3.54 -7.09 8.49
C GLU A 149 -3.58 -8.59 8.80
N GLU A 150 -3.06 -9.03 9.96
CA GLU A 150 -3.11 -10.45 10.33
C GLU A 150 -4.54 -10.99 10.42
N ASP A 151 -5.49 -10.17 10.85
CA ASP A 151 -6.93 -10.51 10.88
C ASP A 151 -7.50 -10.74 9.45
N LEU A 152 -6.79 -10.27 8.42
CA LEU A 152 -7.09 -10.50 7.00
C LEU A 152 -6.24 -11.63 6.40
N GLY A 153 -5.48 -12.35 7.23
CA GLY A 153 -4.58 -13.42 6.83
C GLY A 153 -3.25 -12.95 6.24
N ILE A 154 -2.88 -11.68 6.41
CA ILE A 154 -1.66 -11.08 5.86
C ILE A 154 -0.74 -10.67 7.03
N ALA A 155 0.43 -11.31 7.16
CA ALA A 155 1.41 -11.01 8.22
C ALA A 155 2.17 -9.68 7.97
N CYS A 156 1.42 -8.58 7.98
CA CYS A 156 1.86 -7.26 7.57
C CYS A 156 1.29 -6.15 8.47
N LEU A 157 2.11 -5.13 8.74
CA LEU A 157 1.63 -3.83 9.24
C LEU A 157 1.47 -2.88 8.05
N HIS A 158 0.24 -2.51 7.74
CA HIS A 158 -0.08 -1.48 6.75
C HIS A 158 -0.03 -0.10 7.40
N ALA A 159 0.90 0.76 6.97
CA ALA A 159 1.06 2.12 7.48
C ALA A 159 0.70 3.15 6.41
N ALA A 160 -0.41 3.86 6.61
CA ALA A 160 -0.88 4.93 5.72
C ALA A 160 -0.67 6.31 6.34
N TYR A 161 -0.07 7.24 5.61
CA TYR A 161 0.23 8.58 6.11
C TYR A 161 -1.04 9.44 6.24
N LYS A 162 -1.20 10.09 7.40
CA LYS A 162 -2.41 10.86 7.73
C LYS A 162 -2.41 12.25 7.11
N GLY A 163 -3.60 12.83 6.97
CA GLY A 163 -3.79 14.22 6.52
C GLY A 163 -3.74 14.40 4.99
N LEU A 164 -3.52 13.32 4.24
CA LEU A 164 -3.61 13.33 2.78
C LEU A 164 -5.05 13.18 2.32
N LYS A 165 -5.36 13.77 1.18
CA LYS A 165 -6.67 13.62 0.51
C LYS A 165 -6.59 12.47 -0.47
N ALA A 166 -7.62 11.62 -0.45
CA ALA A 166 -7.79 10.59 -1.46
C ALA A 166 -7.98 11.25 -2.85
N GLN A 167 -7.32 10.69 -3.87
CA GLN A 167 -7.35 11.23 -5.23
C GLN A 167 -7.56 10.11 -6.26
N ILE A 168 -8.18 10.47 -7.39
CA ILE A 168 -8.34 9.58 -8.54
C ILE A 168 -7.12 9.75 -9.46
N LEU A 169 -6.16 8.83 -9.34
CA LEU A 169 -5.08 8.70 -10.31
C LEU A 169 -5.47 7.73 -11.42
N ARG A 170 -5.25 8.14 -12.68
CA ARG A 170 -5.57 7.39 -13.92
C ARG A 170 -4.32 6.86 -14.64
N LYS A 171 -3.15 6.96 -13.99
CA LYS A 171 -1.84 6.51 -14.47
C LYS A 171 -1.06 5.96 -13.29
#